data_AF-A0A4Q3RQC4-F1
#
_entry.id   AF-A0A4Q3RQC4-F1
#
_cell.length_a   1.000
_cell.length_b   1.000
_cell.length_c   1.000
_cell.angle_alpha   90.00
_cell.angle_beta   90.00
_cell.angle_gamma   90.00
#
_symmetry.space_group_name_H-M   'P 1'
#
loop_
_entity.id
_entity.type
_entity.pdbx_description
1 polymer ?
#
loop_
_entity_poly.entity_id
_entity_poly.type
_entity_poly.pdbx_seq_one_letter_code
_entity_poly.pdbx_strand_id
1 'polypeptide(L)'
;MKSTLVLLSGCAVFATLLTVHVQEKKYDADSRSTAASAVRKVISCSPDWDRLKDWIEETSIPPLPGSGNLKWPIETKNDSAQFYFNQGINTYYGFHIIESRASFQKAAKFDSTSAMIWWGIALSFGPNINDVEYPIFPEALDAVSKAVRYGDKTTAREKILIASQQVRYSADSTISRTTLNQHYADKMQEAYRLYPKDAEIAALYADAIMLQHPWDLWLPSGKPKPWTPLIRQVLEKGLAINDAHPGLNHYYIH
;
A
#
# COMPACT_ATOMS: atom_id res chain seq x y z
N MET A 1 28.85 61.98 -34.95
CA MET A 1 28.11 63.18 -35.41
C MET A 1 27.22 62.77 -36.60
N LYS A 2 25.91 63.07 -36.50
CA LYS A 2 24.85 63.10 -37.55
C LYS A 2 24.41 61.72 -38.11
N SER A 3 23.19 61.16 -37.90
CA SER A 3 21.79 61.66 -38.04
C SER A 3 21.47 61.97 -39.53
N THR A 4 20.38 61.59 -40.22
CA THR A 4 19.05 61.01 -39.90
C THR A 4 18.26 60.73 -41.21
N LEU A 5 17.16 59.95 -41.13
CA LEU A 5 15.89 60.02 -41.94
C LEU A 5 15.90 59.64 -43.45
N VAL A 6 14.84 59.12 -44.13
CA VAL A 6 13.54 58.44 -43.85
C VAL A 6 12.84 58.17 -45.20
N LEU A 7 11.79 57.31 -45.20
CA LEU A 7 10.71 57.03 -46.19
C LEU A 7 10.95 55.88 -47.19
N LEU A 8 9.99 55.05 -47.60
CA LEU A 8 8.69 54.51 -47.11
C LEU A 8 8.11 53.72 -48.31
N SER A 9 7.64 52.49 -48.10
CA SER A 9 6.64 51.73 -48.87
C SER A 9 6.96 50.24 -48.67
N GLY A 10 6.11 49.37 -48.15
CA GLY A 10 4.65 49.35 -48.12
C GLY A 10 4.20 48.02 -48.72
N CYS A 11 4.03 46.97 -47.91
CA CYS A 11 3.16 45.84 -48.21
C CYS A 11 2.88 45.05 -46.93
N ALA A 12 1.59 44.94 -46.64
CA ALA A 12 1.00 44.28 -45.48
C ALA A 12 1.01 42.76 -45.63
N VAL A 13 1.25 42.03 -44.54
CA VAL A 13 0.63 40.72 -44.30
C VAL A 13 0.32 40.60 -42.81
N PHE A 14 -0.97 40.54 -42.52
CA PHE A 14 -1.57 40.18 -41.25
C PHE A 14 -1.27 38.71 -40.93
N ALA A 15 -0.77 38.41 -39.73
CA ALA A 15 -0.93 37.10 -39.10
C ALA A 15 -1.10 37.32 -37.59
N THR A 16 -2.32 37.10 -37.13
CA THR A 16 -2.81 37.28 -35.76
C THR A 16 -2.13 36.33 -34.77
N LEU A 17 -1.52 36.91 -33.73
CA LEU A 17 -1.14 36.23 -32.49
C LEU A 17 -2.41 35.85 -31.71
N LEU A 18 -2.72 34.56 -31.61
CA LEU A 18 -3.64 34.02 -30.59
C LEU A 18 -2.82 33.71 -29.34
N THR A 19 -2.84 34.61 -28.37
CA THR A 19 -2.39 34.35 -27.01
C THR A 19 -3.41 33.42 -26.34
N VAL A 20 -3.01 32.18 -26.06
CA VAL A 20 -3.79 31.28 -25.22
C VAL A 20 -3.69 31.77 -23.78
N HIS A 21 -4.69 32.53 -23.32
CA HIS A 21 -4.92 32.74 -21.89
C HIS A 21 -5.63 31.50 -21.35
N VAL A 22 -4.89 30.63 -20.65
CA VAL A 22 -5.50 29.59 -19.81
C VAL A 22 -6.07 30.29 -18.58
N GLN A 23 -7.38 30.46 -18.55
CA GLN A 23 -8.10 30.88 -17.36
C GLN A 23 -8.27 29.65 -16.46
N GLU A 24 -7.55 29.59 -15.33
CA GLU A 24 -7.83 28.61 -14.28
C GLU A 24 -9.23 28.88 -13.71
N LYS A 25 -10.18 27.99 -14.01
CA LYS A 25 -11.45 27.96 -13.28
C LYS A 25 -11.20 27.43 -11.88
N LYS A 26 -11.26 28.33 -10.89
CA LYS A 26 -11.51 27.95 -9.50
C LYS A 26 -12.86 27.23 -9.44
N TYR A 27 -12.84 25.96 -9.04
CA TYR A 27 -14.04 25.24 -8.65
C TYR A 27 -14.40 25.66 -7.22
N ASP A 28 -15.38 26.56 -7.09
CA ASP A 28 -16.05 26.80 -5.82
C ASP A 28 -16.89 25.58 -5.44
N ALA A 29 -16.63 25.03 -4.26
CA ALA A 29 -17.22 23.80 -3.76
C ALA A 29 -18.63 23.98 -3.14
N ASP A 30 -19.37 25.04 -3.48
CA ASP A 30 -20.57 25.41 -2.72
C ASP A 30 -21.82 25.76 -3.56
N SER A 31 -22.01 25.07 -4.68
CA SER A 31 -23.30 25.12 -5.40
C SER A 31 -23.86 23.72 -5.65
N ARG A 32 -24.29 23.04 -4.58
CA ARG A 32 -25.29 21.96 -4.70
C ARG A 32 -26.65 22.60 -4.98
N SER A 33 -26.84 23.02 -6.22
CA SER A 33 -28.15 23.30 -6.79
C SER A 33 -28.95 22.00 -6.83
N THR A 34 -30.10 22.01 -6.16
CA THR A 34 -31.13 20.98 -6.15
C THR A 34 -31.82 20.87 -7.50
N ALA A 35 -31.10 20.42 -8.52
CA ALA A 35 -31.70 19.94 -9.76
C ALA A 35 -31.81 18.42 -9.66
N ALA A 36 -33.04 17.94 -9.43
CA ALA A 36 -33.36 16.52 -9.52
C ALA A 36 -33.05 16.03 -10.94
N SER A 37 -31.87 15.45 -11.13
CA SER A 37 -31.48 14.78 -12.37
C SER A 37 -32.43 13.61 -12.58
N ALA A 38 -33.19 13.65 -13.67
CA ALA A 38 -34.00 12.51 -14.08
C ALA A 38 -33.07 11.33 -14.37
N VAL A 39 -33.09 10.34 -13.47
CA VAL A 39 -32.32 9.10 -13.62
C VAL A 39 -32.72 8.44 -14.94
N ARG A 40 -31.85 8.53 -15.95
CA ARG A 40 -31.97 7.72 -17.16
C ARG A 40 -31.83 6.26 -16.73
N LYS A 41 -32.94 5.53 -16.66
CA LYS A 41 -32.93 4.07 -16.51
C LYS A 41 -32.34 3.46 -17.77
N VAL A 42 -31.02 3.34 -17.79
CA VAL A 42 -30.33 2.46 -18.73
C VAL A 42 -30.65 1.05 -18.29
N ILE A 43 -31.36 0.30 -19.15
CA ILE A 43 -31.54 -1.14 -18.95
C ILE A 43 -30.21 -1.77 -19.36
N SER A 44 -29.32 -1.97 -18.40
CA SER A 44 -28.10 -2.77 -18.59
C SER A 44 -28.28 -4.15 -17.96
N CYS A 45 -27.55 -5.13 -18.46
CA CYS A 45 -27.43 -6.45 -17.83
C CYS A 45 -26.47 -6.44 -16.63
N SER A 46 -25.92 -5.28 -16.26
CA SER A 46 -25.12 -5.14 -15.04
C SER A 46 -26.07 -4.97 -13.86
N PRO A 47 -25.78 -5.58 -12.71
CA PRO A 47 -26.54 -5.31 -11.51
C PRO A 47 -26.46 -3.83 -11.14
N ASP A 48 -27.44 -3.37 -10.36
CA ASP A 48 -27.43 -2.04 -9.77
C ASP A 48 -26.28 -1.96 -8.75
N TRP A 49 -25.16 -1.35 -9.17
CA TRP A 49 -23.95 -1.25 -8.37
C TRP A 49 -24.15 -0.44 -7.09
N ASP A 50 -25.06 0.54 -7.08
CA ASP A 50 -25.39 1.31 -5.88
C ASP A 50 -26.16 0.46 -4.87
N ARG A 51 -27.10 -0.39 -5.36
CA ARG A 51 -27.84 -1.32 -4.50
C ARG A 51 -26.99 -2.45 -3.94
N LEU A 52 -25.96 -2.86 -4.68
CA LEU A 52 -25.00 -3.86 -4.21
C LEU A 52 -23.86 -3.25 -3.40
N LYS A 53 -23.73 -1.94 -3.31
CA LYS A 53 -22.60 -1.27 -2.64
C LYS A 53 -22.37 -1.79 -1.22
N ASP A 54 -23.43 -1.93 -0.41
CA ASP A 54 -23.34 -2.47 0.95
C ASP A 54 -22.88 -3.95 1.01
N TRP A 55 -23.04 -4.69 -0.09
CA TRP A 55 -22.62 -6.09 -0.27
C TRP A 55 -21.25 -6.23 -0.96
N ILE A 56 -20.79 -5.20 -1.67
CA ILE A 56 -19.52 -5.18 -2.42
C ILE A 56 -18.46 -4.36 -1.67
N GLU A 57 -18.83 -3.55 -0.68
CA GLU A 57 -17.86 -2.82 0.14
C GLU A 57 -16.85 -3.79 0.74
N GLU A 58 -15.56 -3.43 0.64
CA GLU A 58 -14.41 -4.20 1.15
C GLU A 58 -14.65 -4.75 2.58
N THR A 59 -15.46 -4.07 3.39
CA THR A 59 -15.77 -4.47 4.77
C THR A 59 -16.74 -5.66 4.93
N SER A 60 -17.26 -6.23 3.84
CA SER A 60 -18.24 -7.32 3.83
C SER A 60 -17.67 -8.69 3.44
N ILE A 61 -16.35 -8.81 3.26
CA ILE A 61 -15.70 -10.01 2.72
C ILE A 61 -16.11 -11.30 3.46
N PRO A 62 -16.51 -12.36 2.73
CA PRO A 62 -16.83 -13.64 3.34
C PRO A 62 -15.56 -14.38 3.76
N PRO A 63 -15.68 -15.47 4.54
CA PRO A 63 -14.63 -16.46 4.64
C PRO A 63 -14.17 -16.90 3.24
N LEU A 64 -12.86 -16.98 3.03
CA LEU A 64 -12.24 -17.41 1.78
C LEU A 64 -11.55 -18.77 1.99
N PRO A 65 -12.24 -19.90 1.74
CA PRO A 65 -11.62 -21.22 1.79
C PRO A 65 -10.41 -21.28 0.84
N GLY A 66 -9.31 -21.86 1.30
CA GLY A 66 -8.07 -21.96 0.51
C GLY A 66 -7.22 -20.69 0.47
N SER A 67 -7.60 -19.62 1.19
CA SER A 67 -6.78 -18.39 1.29
C SER A 67 -5.42 -18.62 1.96
N GLY A 68 -5.27 -19.68 2.75
CA GLY A 68 -4.03 -20.10 3.38
C GLY A 68 -4.27 -20.61 4.81
N ASN A 69 -3.26 -21.24 5.41
CA ASN A 69 -3.36 -21.87 6.72
C ASN A 69 -2.47 -21.21 7.79
N LEU A 70 -1.81 -20.10 7.47
CA LEU A 70 -0.98 -19.40 8.44
C LEU A 70 -1.86 -18.87 9.57
N LYS A 71 -1.45 -19.16 10.79
CA LYS A 71 -2.04 -18.63 12.01
C LYS A 71 -1.03 -17.70 12.66
N TRP A 72 -1.35 -16.43 12.69
CA TRP A 72 -0.54 -15.42 13.36
C TRP A 72 -1.33 -14.85 14.53
N PRO A 73 -1.07 -15.31 15.76
CA PRO A 73 -1.68 -14.75 16.96
C PRO A 73 -1.35 -13.27 17.12
N ILE A 74 -2.39 -12.45 17.25
CA ILE A 74 -2.29 -11.03 17.57
C ILE A 74 -2.97 -10.76 18.90
N GLU A 75 -2.67 -9.62 19.51
CA GLU A 75 -3.39 -9.22 20.72
C GLU A 75 -4.84 -8.80 20.39
N THR A 76 -5.72 -9.78 20.50
CA THR A 76 -7.18 -9.68 20.45
C THR A 76 -7.78 -10.82 21.28
N LYS A 77 -8.98 -10.59 21.84
CA LYS A 77 -9.77 -11.64 22.50
C LYS A 77 -10.94 -12.12 21.65
N ASN A 78 -11.07 -11.62 20.42
CA ASN A 78 -12.18 -11.90 19.54
C ASN A 78 -11.76 -12.88 18.46
N ASP A 79 -12.35 -14.09 18.49
CA ASP A 79 -12.02 -15.17 17.55
C ASP A 79 -12.30 -14.77 16.09
N SER A 80 -13.36 -14.01 15.84
CA SER A 80 -13.68 -13.51 14.49
C SER A 80 -12.65 -12.48 14.02
N ALA A 81 -12.17 -11.61 14.91
CA ALA A 81 -11.12 -10.66 14.58
C ALA A 81 -9.81 -11.39 14.23
N GLN A 82 -9.42 -12.39 15.03
CA GLN A 82 -8.26 -13.23 14.77
C GLN A 82 -8.39 -14.03 13.46
N PHE A 83 -9.58 -14.55 13.16
CA PHE A 83 -9.88 -15.26 11.92
C PHE A 83 -9.65 -14.37 10.70
N TYR A 84 -10.28 -13.19 10.67
CA TYR A 84 -10.16 -12.30 9.53
C TYR A 84 -8.78 -11.64 9.42
N PHE A 85 -8.06 -11.45 10.53
CA PHE A 85 -6.64 -11.07 10.49
C PHE A 85 -5.80 -12.16 9.81
N ASN A 86 -6.01 -13.43 10.16
CA ASN A 86 -5.32 -14.55 9.52
C ASN A 86 -5.66 -14.64 8.02
N GLN A 87 -6.93 -14.49 7.64
CA GLN A 87 -7.31 -14.42 6.22
C GLN A 87 -6.59 -13.26 5.50
N GLY A 88 -6.56 -12.08 6.13
CA GLY A 88 -5.89 -10.89 5.60
C GLY A 88 -4.39 -11.09 5.37
N ILE A 89 -3.67 -11.69 6.32
CA ILE A 89 -2.23 -11.90 6.15
C ILE A 89 -1.91 -13.02 5.16
N ASN A 90 -2.72 -14.09 5.10
CA ASN A 90 -2.51 -15.14 4.11
C ASN A 90 -2.73 -14.61 2.68
N THR A 91 -3.80 -13.84 2.45
CA THR A 91 -4.06 -13.18 1.15
C THR A 91 -3.02 -12.10 0.82
N TYR A 92 -2.49 -11.38 1.82
CA TYR A 92 -1.37 -10.43 1.62
C TYR A 92 -0.16 -11.15 1.04
N TYR A 93 0.25 -12.26 1.67
CA TYR A 93 1.36 -13.07 1.19
C TYR A 93 1.09 -13.71 -0.17
N GLY A 94 -0.18 -13.92 -0.56
CA GLY A 94 -0.55 -14.33 -1.91
C GLY A 94 -0.63 -13.20 -2.95
N PHE A 95 -0.31 -11.96 -2.57
CA PHE A 95 -0.51 -10.74 -3.38
C PHE A 95 -1.97 -10.46 -3.79
N HIS A 96 -2.93 -11.00 -3.05
CA HIS A 96 -4.35 -10.68 -3.13
C HIS A 96 -4.65 -9.47 -2.24
N ILE A 97 -4.14 -8.30 -2.63
CA ILE A 97 -4.11 -7.10 -1.78
C ILE A 97 -5.51 -6.54 -1.49
N ILE A 98 -6.43 -6.61 -2.45
CA ILE A 98 -7.82 -6.16 -2.27
C ILE A 98 -8.52 -7.00 -1.19
N GLU A 99 -8.42 -8.33 -1.31
CA GLU A 99 -8.98 -9.28 -0.33
C GLU A 99 -8.30 -9.17 1.03
N SER A 100 -6.99 -8.90 1.04
CA SER A 100 -6.21 -8.68 2.25
C SER A 100 -6.72 -7.47 3.04
N ARG A 101 -6.83 -6.32 2.37
CA ARG A 101 -7.34 -5.09 2.96
C ARG A 101 -8.77 -5.26 3.49
N ALA A 102 -9.64 -5.80 2.65
CA ALA A 102 -11.01 -6.13 3.00
C ALA A 102 -11.11 -7.03 4.25
N SER A 103 -10.24 -8.03 4.35
CA SER A 103 -10.18 -8.94 5.51
C SER A 103 -9.72 -8.23 6.78
N PHE A 104 -8.68 -7.41 6.72
CA PHE A 104 -8.25 -6.63 7.90
C PHE A 104 -9.32 -5.61 8.33
N GLN A 105 -9.96 -4.93 7.39
CA GLN A 105 -11.08 -4.03 7.68
C GLN A 105 -12.26 -4.78 8.31
N LYS A 106 -12.55 -6.00 7.87
CA LYS A 106 -13.55 -6.88 8.49
C LYS A 106 -13.15 -7.25 9.91
N ALA A 107 -11.89 -7.59 10.16
CA ALA A 107 -11.38 -7.85 11.50
C ALA A 107 -11.58 -6.64 12.43
N ALA A 108 -11.37 -5.42 11.93
CA ALA A 108 -11.57 -4.18 12.70
C ALA A 108 -13.03 -3.92 13.11
N LYS A 109 -14.01 -4.55 12.44
CA LYS A 109 -15.42 -4.50 12.88
C LYS A 109 -15.66 -5.32 14.14
N PHE A 110 -14.85 -6.36 14.37
CA PHE A 110 -14.94 -7.24 15.52
C PHE A 110 -14.07 -6.78 16.69
N ASP A 111 -12.89 -6.23 16.41
CA ASP A 111 -12.01 -5.62 17.40
C ASP A 111 -11.34 -4.37 16.83
N SER A 112 -11.95 -3.21 17.02
CA SER A 112 -11.43 -1.92 16.57
C SER A 112 -10.28 -1.40 17.44
N THR A 113 -9.93 -2.11 18.52
CA THR A 113 -8.88 -1.72 19.47
C THR A 113 -7.60 -2.54 19.35
N SER A 114 -7.58 -3.55 18.47
CA SER A 114 -6.35 -4.29 18.20
C SER A 114 -5.42 -3.50 17.28
N ALA A 115 -4.22 -3.19 17.78
CA ALA A 115 -3.23 -2.44 17.01
C ALA A 115 -2.77 -3.18 15.76
N MET A 116 -2.64 -4.52 15.83
CA MET A 116 -2.15 -5.33 14.72
C MET A 116 -3.14 -5.39 13.56
N ILE A 117 -4.44 -5.27 13.81
CA ILE A 117 -5.44 -5.17 12.75
C ILE A 117 -5.23 -3.89 11.94
N TRP A 118 -5.04 -2.76 12.62
CA TRP A 118 -4.74 -1.48 11.97
C TRP A 118 -3.38 -1.49 11.28
N TRP A 119 -2.37 -2.15 11.87
CA TRP A 119 -1.09 -2.41 11.22
C TRP A 119 -1.27 -3.20 9.91
N GLY A 120 -2.12 -4.23 9.90
CA GLY A 120 -2.41 -5.04 8.71
C GLY A 120 -3.11 -4.23 7.61
N ILE A 121 -4.07 -3.36 7.98
CA ILE A 121 -4.68 -2.42 7.04
C ILE A 121 -3.59 -1.53 6.42
N ALA A 122 -2.72 -0.93 7.22
CA ALA A 122 -1.61 -0.13 6.73
C ALA A 122 -0.65 -0.95 5.85
N LEU A 123 -0.39 -2.22 6.17
CA LEU A 123 0.46 -3.11 5.37
C LEU A 123 -0.14 -3.33 3.97
N SER A 124 -1.45 -3.54 3.87
CA SER A 124 -2.17 -3.76 2.60
C SER A 124 -2.25 -2.51 1.68
N PHE A 125 -1.85 -1.33 2.16
CA PHE A 125 -1.68 -0.15 1.33
C PHE A 125 -0.26 -0.01 0.78
N GLY A 126 0.68 -0.81 1.29
CA GLY A 126 2.07 -0.79 0.86
C GLY A 126 2.28 -1.53 -0.47
N PRO A 127 3.42 -1.31 -1.12
CA PRO A 127 3.77 -1.94 -2.38
C PRO A 127 4.09 -3.41 -2.15
N ASN A 128 4.02 -4.16 -3.24
CA ASN A 128 4.64 -5.48 -3.36
C ASN A 128 5.53 -5.49 -4.61
N ILE A 129 6.32 -6.55 -4.82
CA ILE A 129 7.27 -6.61 -5.94
C ILE A 129 6.60 -6.50 -7.32
N ASN A 130 5.32 -6.87 -7.45
CA ASN A 130 4.54 -6.75 -8.70
C ASN A 130 3.87 -5.38 -8.86
N ASP A 131 3.75 -4.60 -7.79
CA ASP A 131 3.06 -3.32 -7.74
C ASP A 131 3.85 -2.33 -6.87
N VAL A 132 4.91 -1.79 -7.47
CA VAL A 132 5.92 -0.95 -6.79
C VAL A 132 5.49 0.51 -6.67
N GLU A 133 4.60 0.95 -7.56
CA GLU A 133 4.02 2.29 -7.54
C GLU A 133 2.71 2.25 -6.77
N TYR A 134 2.65 2.95 -5.63
CA TYR A 134 1.43 3.00 -4.83
C TYR A 134 1.16 4.44 -4.37
N PRO A 135 -0.10 4.91 -4.51
CA PRO A 135 -0.42 6.28 -4.17
C PRO A 135 -0.38 6.49 -2.66
N ILE A 136 -0.32 7.75 -2.26
CA ILE A 136 -0.46 8.13 -0.85
C ILE A 136 -1.95 8.04 -0.51
N PHE A 137 -2.33 7.00 0.21
CA PHE A 137 -3.68 6.84 0.73
C PHE A 137 -3.78 7.48 2.12
N PRO A 138 -4.65 8.51 2.32
CA PRO A 138 -4.96 9.03 3.65
C PRO A 138 -5.37 7.92 4.64
N GLU A 139 -6.01 6.87 4.15
CA GLU A 139 -6.41 5.69 4.91
C GLU A 139 -5.22 4.91 5.48
N ALA A 140 -4.07 4.90 4.80
CA ALA A 140 -2.86 4.27 5.32
C ALA A 140 -2.29 5.06 6.51
N LEU A 141 -2.32 6.40 6.44
CA LEU A 141 -1.90 7.27 7.54
C LEU A 141 -2.82 7.15 8.75
N ASP A 142 -4.14 7.07 8.52
CA ASP A 142 -5.12 6.82 9.58
C ASP A 142 -4.92 5.45 10.23
N ALA A 143 -4.72 4.40 9.42
CA ALA A 143 -4.46 3.05 9.91
C ALA A 143 -3.19 2.98 10.77
N VAL A 144 -2.09 3.57 10.32
CA VAL A 144 -0.85 3.67 11.12
C VAL A 144 -1.09 4.43 12.42
N SER A 145 -1.79 5.57 12.35
CA SER A 145 -2.09 6.37 13.54
C SER A 145 -2.89 5.59 14.58
N LYS A 146 -3.86 4.78 14.14
CA LYS A 146 -4.63 3.86 15.01
C LYS A 146 -3.78 2.73 15.54
N ALA A 147 -2.90 2.13 14.73
CA ALA A 147 -1.98 1.09 15.17
C ALA A 147 -1.07 1.60 16.31
N VAL A 148 -0.52 2.81 16.17
CA VAL A 148 0.27 3.47 17.22
C VAL A 148 -0.59 3.76 18.45
N ARG A 149 -1.78 4.35 18.27
CA ARG A 149 -2.71 4.68 19.37
C ARG A 149 -3.06 3.47 20.26
N TYR A 150 -3.22 2.30 19.65
CA TYR A 150 -3.55 1.08 20.39
C TYR A 150 -2.32 0.23 20.75
N GLY A 151 -1.11 0.67 20.36
CA GLY A 151 0.13 -0.08 20.50
C GLY A 151 0.62 -0.27 21.95
N ASP A 152 0.18 0.53 22.91
CA ASP A 152 0.71 0.48 24.29
C ASP A 152 0.55 -0.89 24.95
N LYS A 153 -0.57 -1.56 24.67
CA LYS A 153 -0.95 -2.87 25.24
C LYS A 153 -0.43 -4.07 24.45
N THR A 154 0.33 -3.84 23.38
CA THR A 154 0.86 -4.90 22.52
C THR A 154 2.18 -5.45 23.05
N THR A 155 2.56 -6.62 22.53
CA THR A 155 3.86 -7.24 22.84
C THR A 155 5.02 -6.41 22.28
N ALA A 156 6.23 -6.60 22.80
CA ALA A 156 7.41 -5.95 22.24
C ALA A 156 7.65 -6.30 20.76
N ARG A 157 7.20 -7.49 20.33
CA ARG A 157 7.27 -7.96 18.94
C ARG A 157 6.32 -7.16 18.04
N GLU A 158 5.09 -6.94 18.47
CA GLU A 158 4.12 -6.13 17.73
C GLU A 158 4.52 -4.64 17.75
N LYS A 159 5.08 -4.13 18.85
CA LYS A 159 5.57 -2.74 18.92
C LYS A 159 6.60 -2.42 17.84
N ILE A 160 7.55 -3.32 17.57
CA ILE A 160 8.55 -3.07 16.53
C ILE A 160 7.94 -3.13 15.11
N LEU A 161 6.93 -3.98 14.88
CA LEU A 161 6.19 -4.04 13.62
C LEU A 161 5.31 -2.79 13.40
N ILE A 162 4.68 -2.28 14.45
CA ILE A 162 3.94 -1.02 14.40
C ILE A 162 4.90 0.14 14.09
N ALA A 163 6.07 0.16 14.73
CA ALA A 163 7.10 1.16 14.46
C ALA A 163 7.65 1.08 13.03
N SER A 164 7.74 -0.10 12.41
CA SER A 164 8.15 -0.22 11.01
C SER A 164 7.12 0.38 10.07
N GLN A 165 5.83 0.14 10.30
CA GLN A 165 4.78 0.79 9.51
C GLN A 165 4.74 2.31 9.74
N GLN A 166 5.02 2.76 10.96
CA GLN A 166 5.04 4.20 11.27
C GLN A 166 6.04 4.98 10.43
N VAL A 167 7.22 4.41 10.13
CA VAL A 167 8.24 5.10 9.32
C VAL A 167 8.03 4.95 7.81
N ARG A 168 7.16 4.01 7.38
CA ARG A 168 6.84 3.76 5.96
C ARG A 168 5.90 4.81 5.37
N TYR A 169 5.16 5.53 6.22
CA TYR A 169 4.15 6.50 5.79
C TYR A 169 4.41 7.88 6.40
N SER A 170 4.26 8.92 5.58
CA SER A 170 4.38 10.31 6.00
C SER A 170 3.29 11.16 5.34
N ALA A 171 2.78 12.15 6.07
CA ALA A 171 1.92 13.20 5.52
C ALA A 171 2.73 14.27 4.78
N ASP A 172 4.05 14.30 4.99
CA ASP A 172 4.96 15.18 4.27
C ASP A 172 5.21 14.63 2.86
N SER A 173 4.59 15.26 1.87
CA SER A 173 4.69 14.89 0.45
C SER A 173 6.05 15.21 -0.17
N THR A 174 6.94 15.92 0.54
CA THR A 174 8.29 16.22 0.06
C THR A 174 9.25 15.05 0.23
N ILE A 175 8.92 14.07 1.08
CA ILE A 175 9.74 12.88 1.30
C ILE A 175 9.50 11.88 0.18
N SER A 176 10.57 11.50 -0.52
CA SER A 176 10.48 10.54 -1.62
C SER A 176 10.01 9.16 -1.15
N ARG A 177 9.33 8.43 -2.03
CA ARG A 177 8.89 7.07 -1.71
C ARG A 177 10.05 6.12 -1.46
N THR A 178 11.13 6.26 -2.23
CA THR A 178 12.37 5.50 -2.04
C THR A 178 12.92 5.68 -0.62
N THR A 179 12.92 6.92 -0.11
CA THR A 179 13.34 7.22 1.27
C THR A 179 12.46 6.52 2.30
N LEU A 180 11.12 6.58 2.14
CA LEU A 180 10.19 5.90 3.05
C LEU A 180 10.32 4.37 3.01
N ASN A 181 10.51 3.81 1.81
CA ASN A 181 10.77 2.37 1.66
C ASN A 181 12.08 1.96 2.33
N GLN A 182 13.13 2.78 2.22
CA GLN A 182 14.40 2.54 2.92
C GLN A 182 14.21 2.57 4.43
N HIS A 183 13.50 3.58 4.98
CA HIS A 183 13.20 3.63 6.41
C HIS A 183 12.45 2.38 6.89
N TYR A 184 11.48 1.89 6.11
CA TYR A 184 10.78 0.64 6.40
C TYR A 184 11.74 -0.56 6.40
N ALA A 185 12.59 -0.69 5.39
CA ALA A 185 13.57 -1.78 5.31
C ALA A 185 14.57 -1.75 6.48
N ASP A 186 15.06 -0.58 6.87
CA ASP A 186 15.96 -0.42 8.03
C ASP A 186 15.25 -0.81 9.34
N LYS A 187 13.97 -0.43 9.49
CA LYS A 187 13.19 -0.78 10.67
C LYS A 187 12.85 -2.26 10.74
N MET A 188 12.60 -2.89 9.59
CA MET A 188 12.44 -4.34 9.50
C MET A 188 13.75 -5.11 9.74
N GLN A 189 14.90 -4.54 9.35
CA GLN A 189 16.20 -5.09 9.72
C GLN A 189 16.40 -5.08 11.24
N GLU A 190 16.04 -3.97 11.91
CA GLU A 190 16.06 -3.90 13.37
C GLU A 190 15.17 -4.98 13.99
N ALA A 191 13.94 -5.16 13.49
CA ALA A 191 13.01 -6.20 13.93
C ALA A 191 13.62 -7.60 13.77
N TYR A 192 14.20 -7.91 12.61
CA TYR A 192 14.83 -9.21 12.34
C TYR A 192 16.01 -9.49 13.27
N ARG A 193 16.81 -8.47 13.59
CA ARG A 193 17.91 -8.61 14.56
C ARG A 193 17.42 -8.88 15.98
N LEU A 194 16.30 -8.26 16.39
CA LEU A 194 15.68 -8.46 17.70
C LEU A 194 14.99 -9.82 17.82
N TYR A 195 14.42 -10.32 16.71
CA TYR A 195 13.62 -11.55 16.66
C TYR A 195 14.13 -12.51 15.57
N PRO A 196 15.37 -13.01 15.65
CA PRO A 196 15.99 -13.81 14.59
C PRO A 196 15.38 -15.22 14.41
N LYS A 197 14.48 -15.62 15.33
CA LYS A 197 13.76 -16.90 15.32
C LYS A 197 12.28 -16.75 14.96
N ASP A 198 11.90 -15.61 14.41
CA ASP A 198 10.52 -15.30 14.05
C ASP A 198 10.32 -15.34 12.53
N ALA A 199 9.55 -16.33 12.06
CA ALA A 199 9.34 -16.55 10.64
C ALA A 199 8.58 -15.39 9.96
N GLU A 200 7.64 -14.74 10.66
CA GLU A 200 6.88 -13.61 10.10
C GLU A 200 7.77 -12.38 9.92
N ILE A 201 8.60 -12.08 10.92
CA ILE A 201 9.55 -10.97 10.81
C ILE A 201 10.59 -11.25 9.73
N ALA A 202 11.02 -12.50 9.58
CA ALA A 202 11.89 -12.90 8.47
C ALA A 202 11.21 -12.67 7.10
N ALA A 203 9.94 -13.07 6.95
CA ALA A 203 9.17 -12.89 5.73
C ALA A 203 9.03 -11.40 5.36
N LEU A 204 8.59 -10.58 6.31
CA LEU A 204 8.40 -9.14 6.11
C LEU A 204 9.72 -8.40 5.87
N TYR A 205 10.83 -8.85 6.47
CA TYR A 205 12.14 -8.27 6.20
C TYR A 205 12.65 -8.65 4.81
N ALA A 206 12.47 -9.91 4.39
CA ALA A 206 12.80 -10.32 3.03
C ALA A 206 12.00 -9.50 1.99
N ASP A 207 10.69 -9.35 2.18
CA ASP A 207 9.84 -8.49 1.35
C ASP A 207 10.36 -7.04 1.31
N ALA A 208 10.70 -6.47 2.46
CA ALA A 208 11.21 -5.09 2.54
C ALA A 208 12.52 -4.89 1.75
N ILE A 209 13.42 -5.88 1.74
CA ILE A 209 14.66 -5.83 0.93
C ILE A 209 14.35 -6.06 -0.55
N MET A 210 13.48 -7.03 -0.88
CA MET A 210 13.06 -7.29 -2.26
C MET A 210 12.42 -6.06 -2.90
N LEU A 211 11.65 -5.30 -2.14
CA LEU A 211 11.04 -4.03 -2.56
C LEU A 211 12.06 -2.91 -2.83
N GLN A 212 13.29 -2.99 -2.32
CA GLN A 212 14.38 -2.09 -2.74
C GLN A 212 14.94 -2.44 -4.12
N HIS A 213 14.71 -3.67 -4.57
CA HIS A 213 15.28 -4.24 -5.79
C HIS A 213 14.24 -5.00 -6.61
N PRO A 214 13.09 -4.39 -6.93
CA PRO A 214 11.98 -5.10 -7.54
C PRO A 214 12.38 -5.66 -8.90
N TRP A 215 12.21 -6.97 -9.07
CA TRP A 215 12.62 -7.74 -10.26
C TRP A 215 14.10 -7.65 -10.66
N ASP A 216 14.96 -7.04 -9.85
CA ASP A 216 16.40 -6.92 -10.09
C ASP A 216 17.20 -7.84 -9.16
N LEU A 217 16.85 -9.12 -9.06
CA LEU A 217 17.51 -10.05 -8.11
C LEU A 217 18.65 -10.86 -8.76
N TRP A 218 18.58 -11.10 -10.06
CA TRP A 218 19.52 -11.97 -10.76
C TRP A 218 19.99 -11.32 -12.06
N LEU A 219 21.25 -11.54 -12.42
CA LEU A 219 21.72 -11.24 -13.77
C LEU A 219 21.16 -12.29 -14.75
N PRO A 220 21.03 -11.98 -16.05
CA PRO A 220 20.63 -12.97 -17.07
C PRO A 220 21.51 -14.23 -17.11
N SER A 221 22.74 -14.15 -16.58
CA SER A 221 23.66 -15.29 -16.43
C SER A 221 23.33 -16.25 -15.28
N GLY A 222 22.28 -15.96 -14.50
CA GLY A 222 21.94 -16.71 -13.28
C GLY A 222 22.82 -16.37 -12.07
N LYS A 223 23.69 -15.37 -12.17
CA LYS A 223 24.50 -14.90 -11.04
C LYS A 223 23.68 -13.95 -10.15
N PRO A 224 23.77 -14.07 -8.81
CA PRO A 224 23.03 -13.20 -7.91
C PRO A 224 23.56 -11.76 -7.99
N LYS A 225 22.65 -10.79 -7.91
CA LYS A 225 23.00 -9.38 -7.64
C LYS A 225 23.52 -9.23 -6.20
N PRO A 226 24.19 -8.12 -5.83
CA PRO A 226 24.84 -7.96 -4.52
C PRO A 226 23.91 -8.13 -3.30
N TRP A 227 22.62 -7.80 -3.43
CA TRP A 227 21.62 -7.90 -2.35
C TRP A 227 20.99 -9.30 -2.23
N THR A 228 21.01 -10.10 -3.29
CA THR A 228 20.32 -11.40 -3.37
C THR A 228 20.82 -12.43 -2.35
N PRO A 229 22.13 -12.54 -2.04
CA PRO A 229 22.60 -13.46 -1.00
C PRO A 229 21.98 -13.20 0.37
N LEU A 230 21.77 -11.93 0.74
CA LEU A 230 21.14 -11.57 2.01
C LEU A 230 19.65 -11.98 2.02
N ILE A 231 18.91 -11.65 0.96
CA ILE A 231 17.49 -12.01 0.82
C ILE A 231 17.34 -13.53 0.97
N ARG A 232 18.12 -14.30 0.21
CA ARG A 232 18.13 -15.77 0.29
C ARG A 232 18.45 -16.27 1.70
N GLN A 233 19.46 -15.72 2.36
CA GLN A 233 19.81 -16.13 3.71
C GLN A 233 18.65 -15.89 4.71
N VAL A 234 17.97 -14.75 4.62
CA VAL A 234 16.81 -14.44 5.48
C VAL A 234 15.68 -15.42 5.23
N LEU A 235 15.35 -15.67 3.95
CA LEU A 235 14.30 -16.59 3.55
C LEU A 235 14.60 -18.03 3.98
N GLU A 236 15.80 -18.54 3.71
CA GLU A 236 16.21 -19.90 4.07
C GLU A 236 16.23 -20.10 5.61
N LYS A 237 16.65 -19.09 6.38
CA LYS A 237 16.54 -19.13 7.85
C LYS A 237 15.09 -19.13 8.32
N GLY A 238 14.23 -18.33 7.69
CA GLY A 238 12.79 -18.31 7.96
C GLY A 238 12.15 -19.67 7.68
N LEU A 239 12.44 -20.27 6.53
CA LEU A 239 11.91 -21.57 6.12
C LEU A 239 12.42 -22.70 7.03
N ALA A 240 13.62 -22.59 7.59
CA ALA A 240 14.08 -23.53 8.61
C ALA A 240 13.30 -23.44 9.94
N ILE A 241 12.62 -22.31 10.21
CA ILE A 241 11.75 -22.13 11.38
C ILE A 241 10.32 -22.58 11.06
N ASN A 242 9.81 -22.24 9.88
CA ASN A 242 8.48 -22.61 9.40
C ASN A 242 8.53 -22.84 7.88
N ASP A 243 8.67 -24.11 7.49
CA ASP A 243 8.80 -24.55 6.10
C ASP A 243 7.51 -24.39 5.29
N ALA A 244 6.35 -24.33 5.96
CA ALA A 244 5.04 -24.14 5.36
C ALA A 244 4.57 -22.67 5.35
N HIS A 245 5.43 -21.72 5.73
CA HIS A 245 5.05 -20.31 5.79
C HIS A 245 4.77 -19.74 4.38
N PRO A 246 3.57 -19.18 4.11
CA PRO A 246 3.18 -18.78 2.75
C PRO A 246 4.03 -17.63 2.20
N GLY A 247 4.28 -16.58 2.99
CA GLY A 247 5.14 -15.45 2.57
C GLY A 247 6.56 -15.88 2.21
N LEU A 248 7.26 -16.56 3.13
CA LEU A 248 8.60 -17.10 2.88
C LEU A 248 8.67 -17.98 1.63
N ASN A 249 7.72 -18.92 1.45
CA ASN A 249 7.70 -19.77 0.26
C ASN A 249 7.47 -18.97 -1.02
N HIS A 250 6.48 -18.06 -1.01
CA HIS A 250 6.18 -17.25 -2.18
C HIS A 250 7.37 -16.36 -2.56
N TYR A 251 7.95 -15.65 -1.60
CA TYR A 251 9.11 -14.79 -1.82
C TYR A 251 10.35 -15.55 -2.29
N TYR A 252 10.51 -16.82 -1.90
CA TYR A 252 11.63 -17.66 -2.34
C TYR A 252 11.52 -18.12 -3.81
N ILE A 253 10.31 -18.08 -4.39
CA ILE A 253 10.10 -18.41 -5.81
C ILE A 253 10.55 -17.26 -6.72
N HIS A 254 10.50 -16.02 -6.24
CA HIS A 254 10.96 -14.82 -6.95
C HIS A 254 12.50 -14.74 -6.99
#